data_AF-A0AAE4B8F6-F1
#
_entry.id   AF-A0AAE4B8F6-F1
#
_cell.length_a   1.000
_cell.length_b   1.000
_cell.length_c   1.000
_cell.angle_alpha   90.00
_cell.angle_beta   90.00
_cell.angle_gamma   90.00
#
_symmetry.space_group_name_H-M   'P 1'
#
loop_
_entity.id
_entity.type
_entity.pdbx_description
1 polymer ?
#
loop_
_entity_poly.entity_id
_entity_poly.type
_entity_poly.pdbx_seq_one_letter_code
_entity_poly.pdbx_strand_id
1 'polypeptide(L)'
;MDKAMAYIDKLAAKLGVAAEHVYGVLVKQAVANGVSKIGGGLMLIAVAVVVSVIISRTIKNSDLDYWDVEWAAVIGSIALLVVLPVVISYFLMASGIKATINPEYYAIKEILDTIGGK
;
A
#
# COMPACT_ATOMS: atom_id res chain seq x y z
N MET A 1 10.58 -51.65 -4.09
CA MET A 1 9.65 -50.51 -4.25
C MET A 1 9.50 -49.67 -2.97
N ASP A 2 10.01 -50.11 -1.81
CA ASP A 2 9.90 -49.36 -0.53
C ASP A 2 10.71 -48.06 -0.43
N LYS A 3 11.94 -48.01 -0.96
CA LYS A 3 12.81 -46.84 -0.74
C LYS A 3 12.30 -45.59 -1.47
N ALA A 4 11.77 -45.75 -2.68
CA ALA A 4 11.24 -44.64 -3.47
C ALA A 4 9.98 -44.05 -2.82
N MET A 5 9.04 -44.88 -2.37
CA MET A 5 7.87 -44.42 -1.61
C MET A 5 8.27 -43.74 -0.30
N ALA A 6 9.22 -44.30 0.46
CA ALA A 6 9.71 -43.66 1.68
C ALA A 6 10.41 -42.30 1.43
N TYR A 7 11.05 -42.10 0.27
CA TYR A 7 11.59 -40.79 -0.12
C TYR A 7 10.47 -39.81 -0.49
N ILE A 8 9.43 -40.27 -1.17
CA ILE A 8 8.23 -39.47 -1.51
C ILE A 8 7.52 -39.03 -0.22
N ASP A 9 7.31 -39.92 0.75
CA ASP A 9 6.69 -39.58 2.03
C ASP A 9 7.51 -38.57 2.83
N LYS A 10 8.84 -38.73 2.86
CA LYS A 10 9.74 -37.76 3.50
C LYS A 10 9.73 -36.40 2.80
N LEU A 11 9.64 -36.38 1.46
CA LEU A 11 9.51 -35.15 0.69
C LEU A 11 8.18 -34.47 0.99
N ALA A 12 7.07 -35.19 0.98
CA ALA A 12 5.74 -34.65 1.31
C ALA A 12 5.70 -34.08 2.74
N ALA A 13 6.29 -34.78 3.71
CA ALA A 13 6.38 -34.29 5.09
C ALA A 13 7.19 -32.99 5.19
N LYS A 14 8.35 -32.91 4.49
CA LYS A 14 9.16 -31.69 4.46
C LYS A 14 8.48 -30.54 3.73
N LEU A 15 7.74 -30.83 2.66
CA LEU A 15 6.95 -29.84 1.93
C LEU A 15 5.81 -29.29 2.79
N GLY A 16 5.16 -30.12 3.60
CA GLY A 16 4.16 -29.68 4.57
C GLY A 16 4.74 -28.73 5.62
N VAL A 17 5.87 -29.11 6.24
CA VAL A 17 6.58 -28.25 7.22
C VAL A 17 7.05 -26.94 6.58
N ALA A 18 7.55 -27.00 5.35
CA ALA A 18 7.95 -25.80 4.61
C ALA A 18 6.74 -24.89 4.29
N ALA A 19 5.61 -25.46 3.89
CA ALA A 19 4.39 -24.72 3.61
C ALA A 19 3.85 -23.99 4.85
N GLU A 20 3.88 -24.65 6.02
CA GLU A 20 3.48 -24.03 7.29
C GLU A 20 4.40 -22.86 7.67
N HIS A 21 5.72 -23.03 7.48
CA HIS A 21 6.68 -21.96 7.74
C HIS A 21 6.49 -20.77 6.78
N VAL A 22 6.32 -21.04 5.48
CA VAL A 22 6.08 -20.00 4.47
C VAL A 22 4.78 -19.25 4.75
N TYR A 23 3.71 -19.96 5.09
CA TYR A 23 2.45 -19.32 5.47
C TYR A 23 2.63 -18.38 6.68
N GLY A 24 3.32 -18.84 7.72
CA GLY A 24 3.61 -18.00 8.89
C GLY A 24 4.43 -16.75 8.56
N VAL A 25 5.36 -16.85 7.61
CA VAL A 25 6.12 -15.69 7.10
C VAL A 25 5.19 -14.74 6.34
N LEU A 26 4.33 -15.25 5.46
CA LEU A 26 3.40 -14.44 4.67
C LEU A 26 2.40 -13.69 5.54
N VAL A 27 1.91 -14.28 6.64
CA VAL A 27 1.04 -13.58 7.60
C VAL A 27 1.77 -12.39 8.23
N LYS A 28 3.03 -12.58 8.67
CA LYS A 28 3.84 -11.46 9.21
C LYS A 28 4.12 -10.40 8.15
N GLN A 29 4.35 -10.83 6.91
CA GLN A 29 4.59 -9.94 5.79
C GLN A 29 3.33 -9.14 5.42
N ALA A 30 2.14 -9.73 5.49
CA ALA A 30 0.88 -9.04 5.29
C ALA A 30 0.70 -7.89 6.31
N VAL A 31 1.03 -8.13 7.58
CA VAL A 31 1.04 -7.07 8.61
C VAL A 31 2.08 -5.99 8.29
N ALA A 32 3.33 -6.39 7.99
CA ALA A 32 4.40 -5.43 7.69
C ALA A 32 4.07 -4.55 6.46
N ASN A 33 3.51 -5.16 5.42
CA ASN A 33 3.01 -4.47 4.23
C ASN A 33 1.84 -3.54 4.58
N GLY A 34 0.93 -3.98 5.45
CA GLY A 34 -0.18 -3.19 5.95
C GLY A 34 0.28 -1.92 6.66
N VAL A 35 1.18 -2.07 7.63
CA VAL A 35 1.79 -0.97 8.38
C VAL A 35 2.55 -0.01 7.45
N SER A 36 3.32 -0.56 6.50
CA SER A 36 4.07 0.25 5.53
C SER A 36 3.15 1.10 4.66
N LYS A 37 2.02 0.54 4.19
CA LYS A 37 1.01 1.29 3.42
C LYS A 37 0.34 2.39 4.24
N ILE A 38 0.03 2.11 5.51
CA ILE A 38 -0.52 3.12 6.43
C ILE A 38 0.50 4.25 6.63
N GLY A 39 1.76 3.92 6.90
CA GLY A 39 2.83 4.90 7.05
C GLY A 39 3.02 5.76 5.79
N GLY A 40 3.03 5.14 4.61
CA GLY A 40 3.08 5.84 3.32
C GLY A 40 1.89 6.79 3.11
N GLY A 41 0.67 6.35 3.45
CA GLY A 41 -0.51 7.21 3.38
C GLY A 41 -0.44 8.41 4.33
N LEU A 42 0.00 8.21 5.57
CA LEU A 42 0.22 9.30 6.53
C LEU A 42 1.27 10.30 6.03
N MET A 43 2.35 9.81 5.42
CA MET A 43 3.38 10.66 4.83
C MET A 43 2.82 11.53 3.70
N LEU A 44 2.01 10.96 2.81
CA LEU A 44 1.35 11.72 1.74
C LEU A 44 0.40 12.79 2.29
N ILE A 45 -0.34 12.49 3.36
CA ILE A 45 -1.20 13.48 4.03
C ILE A 45 -0.35 14.62 4.61
N ALA A 46 0.75 14.30 5.30
CA ALA A 46 1.64 15.31 5.87
C ALA A 46 2.19 16.25 4.78
N VAL A 47 2.63 15.69 3.65
CA VAL A 47 3.09 16.48 2.50
C VAL A 47 1.96 17.34 1.94
N ALA A 48 0.76 16.79 1.74
CA ALA A 48 -0.39 17.53 1.23
C ALA A 48 -0.76 18.72 2.14
N VAL A 49 -0.69 18.54 3.46
CA VAL A 49 -0.92 19.62 4.44
C VAL A 49 0.14 20.71 4.31
N VAL A 50 1.43 20.35 4.27
CA VAL A 50 2.53 21.32 4.13
C VAL A 50 2.39 22.11 2.83
N VAL A 51 2.15 21.42 1.70
CA VAL A 51 1.96 22.05 0.39
C VAL A 51 0.74 22.97 0.39
N SER A 52 -0.39 22.54 0.98
CA SER A 52 -1.59 23.37 1.10
C SER A 52 -1.33 24.68 1.88
N VAL A 53 -0.53 24.62 2.95
CA VAL A 53 -0.11 25.81 3.70
C VAL A 53 0.75 26.73 2.85
N ILE A 54 1.71 26.18 2.09
CA ILE A 54 2.58 26.96 1.21
C ILE A 54 1.75 27.65 0.12
N ILE A 55 0.89 26.91 -0.59
CA ILE A 55 0.01 27.47 -1.63
C ILE A 55 -0.87 28.57 -1.05
N SER A 56 -1.47 28.34 0.12
CA SER A 56 -2.33 29.33 0.79
C SER A 56 -1.58 30.61 1.16
N ARG A 57 -0.31 30.51 1.56
CA ARG A 57 0.53 31.68 1.86
C ARG A 57 0.93 32.43 0.60
N THR A 58 1.26 31.71 -0.47
CA THR A 58 1.62 32.32 -1.76
C THR A 58 0.45 33.11 -2.33
N ILE A 59 -0.75 32.51 -2.38
CA ILE A 59 -1.97 33.18 -2.89
C ILE A 59 -2.30 34.45 -2.08
N LYS A 60 -2.16 34.40 -0.75
CA LYS A 60 -2.43 35.56 0.12
C LYS A 60 -1.45 36.72 -0.10
N ASN A 61 -0.24 36.43 -0.56
CA ASN A 61 0.82 37.42 -0.75
C ASN A 61 0.99 37.84 -2.22
N SER A 62 0.10 37.39 -3.11
CA SER A 62 0.19 37.62 -4.54
C SER A 62 -0.97 38.51 -5.02
N ASP A 63 -0.69 39.45 -5.92
CA ASP A 63 -1.68 40.30 -6.60
C ASP A 63 -2.31 39.57 -7.82
N LEU A 64 -2.78 38.34 -7.62
CA LEU A 64 -3.38 37.55 -8.70
C LEU A 64 -4.79 38.06 -9.04
N ASP A 65 -5.02 38.51 -10.28
CA ASP A 65 -6.36 38.84 -10.75
C ASP A 65 -7.14 37.57 -11.12
N TYR A 66 -8.40 37.47 -10.69
CA TYR A 66 -9.22 36.23 -10.67
C TYR A 66 -9.41 35.57 -12.05
N TRP A 67 -9.20 36.31 -13.12
CA TRP A 67 -9.45 35.87 -14.50
C TRP A 67 -8.18 35.50 -15.29
N ASP A 68 -7.01 35.56 -14.68
CA ASP A 68 -5.75 35.25 -15.35
C ASP A 68 -5.43 33.75 -15.41
N VAL A 69 -4.61 33.38 -16.41
CA VAL A 69 -4.04 32.03 -16.62
C VAL A 69 -3.36 31.49 -15.34
N GLU A 70 -2.93 32.39 -14.46
CA GLU A 70 -2.31 32.10 -13.17
C GLU A 70 -3.26 31.37 -12.21
N TRP A 71 -4.58 31.64 -12.23
CA TRP A 71 -5.55 30.89 -11.41
C TRP A 71 -5.80 29.47 -11.89
N ALA A 72 -5.76 29.23 -13.20
CA ALA A 72 -5.84 27.88 -13.74
C ALA A 72 -4.63 27.04 -13.28
N ALA A 73 -3.44 27.64 -13.23
CA ALA A 73 -2.24 27.01 -12.68
C ALA A 73 -2.37 26.74 -11.17
N VAL A 74 -2.94 27.68 -10.40
CA VAL A 74 -3.22 27.48 -8.97
C VAL A 74 -4.18 26.31 -8.75
N ILE A 75 -5.32 26.27 -9.44
CA ILE A 75 -6.29 25.17 -9.32
C ILE A 75 -5.66 23.84 -9.73
N GLY A 76 -4.92 23.82 -10.84
CA GLY A 76 -4.20 22.64 -11.29
C GLY A 76 -3.19 22.13 -10.25
N SER A 77 -2.46 23.05 -9.61
CA SER A 77 -1.49 22.71 -8.55
C SER A 77 -2.17 22.13 -7.31
N ILE A 78 -3.34 22.65 -6.91
CA ILE A 78 -4.12 22.11 -5.79
C ILE A 78 -4.64 20.70 -6.13
N ALA A 79 -5.18 20.52 -7.32
CA ALA A 79 -5.68 19.21 -7.77
C ALA A 79 -4.55 18.16 -7.78
N LEU A 80 -3.38 18.51 -8.32
CA LEU A 80 -2.26 17.60 -8.47
C LEU A 80 -1.49 17.35 -7.15
N LEU A 81 -1.26 18.39 -6.35
CA LEU A 81 -0.34 18.32 -5.20
C LEU A 81 -1.05 18.15 -3.86
N VAL A 82 -2.37 18.34 -3.81
CA VAL A 82 -3.16 18.19 -2.58
C VAL A 82 -4.22 17.11 -2.76
N VAL A 83 -5.11 17.25 -3.75
CA VAL A 83 -6.24 16.33 -3.90
C VAL A 83 -5.77 14.93 -4.29
N LEU A 84 -4.93 14.81 -5.31
CA LEU A 84 -4.45 13.51 -5.79
C LEU A 84 -3.68 12.73 -4.69
N PRO A 85 -2.72 13.33 -3.94
CA PRO A 85 -2.05 12.63 -2.84
C PRO A 85 -2.99 12.20 -1.72
N VAL A 86 -4.01 13.01 -1.39
CA VAL A 86 -5.02 12.65 -0.37
C VAL A 86 -5.84 11.44 -0.83
N VAL A 87 -6.26 11.41 -2.09
CA VAL A 87 -6.99 10.28 -2.67
C VAL A 87 -6.12 9.01 -2.68
N ILE A 88 -4.86 9.11 -3.12
CA ILE A 88 -3.93 7.98 -3.10
C ILE A 88 -3.71 7.48 -1.67
N SER A 89 -3.53 8.41 -0.72
CA SER A 89 -3.39 8.09 0.70
C SER A 89 -4.59 7.31 1.24
N TYR A 90 -5.81 7.74 0.92
CA TYR A 90 -7.03 7.03 1.31
C TYR A 90 -7.02 5.56 0.87
N PHE A 91 -6.69 5.29 -0.40
CA PHE A 91 -6.63 3.91 -0.90
C PHE A 91 -5.49 3.09 -0.27
N LEU A 92 -4.31 3.70 -0.07
CA LEU A 92 -3.19 3.05 0.60
C LEU A 92 -3.54 2.69 2.04
N MET A 93 -4.07 3.62 2.81
CA MET A 93 -4.46 3.41 4.21
C MET A 93 -5.58 2.39 4.30
N ALA A 94 -6.62 2.48 3.46
CA ALA A 94 -7.71 1.50 3.44
C ALA A 94 -7.19 0.08 3.13
N SER A 95 -6.28 -0.07 2.15
CA SER A 95 -5.64 -1.36 1.88
C SER A 95 -4.74 -1.81 3.03
N GLY A 96 -4.02 -0.90 3.67
CA GLY A 96 -3.06 -1.21 4.73
C GLY A 96 -3.76 -1.65 6.02
N ILE A 97 -4.84 -0.97 6.40
CA ILE A 97 -5.69 -1.30 7.55
C ILE A 97 -6.27 -2.71 7.37
N LYS A 98 -6.84 -3.02 6.20
CA LYS A 98 -7.38 -4.35 5.91
C LYS A 98 -6.32 -5.45 6.03
N ALA A 99 -5.11 -5.21 5.52
CA ALA A 99 -4.00 -6.17 5.61
C ALA A 99 -3.48 -6.37 7.04
N THR A 100 -3.58 -5.34 7.87
CA THR A 100 -3.15 -5.39 9.27
C THR A 100 -4.19 -6.11 10.15
N ILE A 101 -5.49 -5.89 9.89
CA ILE A 101 -6.59 -6.48 10.66
C ILE A 101 -6.86 -7.93 10.26
N ASN A 102 -6.69 -8.28 8.99
CA ASN A 102 -6.94 -9.63 8.48
C ASN A 102 -5.73 -10.16 7.68
N PRO A 103 -4.56 -10.33 8.32
CA PRO A 103 -3.33 -10.71 7.63
C PRO A 103 -3.40 -12.13 7.03
N GLU A 104 -4.16 -13.05 7.63
CA GLU A 104 -4.34 -14.41 7.11
C GLU A 104 -5.01 -14.40 5.74
N TYR A 105 -6.05 -13.59 5.56
CA TYR A 105 -6.69 -13.44 4.25
C TYR A 105 -5.72 -12.94 3.19
N TYR A 106 -4.86 -11.96 3.53
CA TYR A 106 -3.89 -11.41 2.59
C TYR A 106 -2.75 -12.38 2.29
N ALA A 107 -2.32 -13.20 3.26
CA ALA A 107 -1.36 -14.28 3.01
C ALA A 107 -1.93 -15.34 2.06
N ILE A 108 -3.20 -15.74 2.25
CA ILE A 108 -3.88 -16.68 1.35
C ILE A 108 -4.05 -16.06 -0.03
N LYS A 109 -4.47 -14.80 -0.09
CA LYS A 109 -4.60 -14.07 -1.35
C LYS A 109 -3.28 -14.01 -2.10
N GLU A 110 -2.17 -13.75 -1.41
CA GLU A 110 -0.84 -13.73 -2.03
C GLU A 110 -0.42 -15.10 -2.57
N ILE A 111 -0.76 -16.18 -1.87
CA ILE A 111 -0.57 -17.56 -2.37
C ILE A 111 -1.42 -17.78 -3.63
N LEU A 112 -2.69 -17.41 -3.60
CA LEU A 112 -3.61 -17.57 -4.74
C LEU A 112 -3.17 -16.73 -5.95
N ASP A 113 -2.75 -15.49 -5.74
CA ASP A 113 -2.25 -14.60 -6.80
C ASP A 113 -0.93 -15.15 -7.38
N THR A 114 -0.11 -15.84 -6.58
CA THR A 114 1.15 -16.46 -7.02
C THR A 114 0.91 -17.75 -7.81
N ILE A 115 -0.02 -18.61 -7.37
CA ILE A 115 -0.32 -19.90 -8.00
C ILE A 115 -1.26 -19.74 -9.20
N GLY A 116 -2.26 -18.87 -9.08
CA GLY A 116 -3.26 -18.60 -10.11
C GLY A 116 -2.70 -17.88 -11.34
N GLY A 117 -1.44 -17.44 -11.27
CA GLY A 117 -0.80 -16.64 -12.29
C GLY A 117 -1.31 -15.20 -12.25
N LYS A 118 -0.38 -14.25 -12.22
CA LYS A 118 -0.67 -12.91 -12.73
C LYS A 118 -0.67 -12.93 -14.25
#